data_AF-A0A0K2RBE9-F1
#
_entry.id   AF-A0A0K2RBE9-F1
#
_cell.length_a   1.000
_cell.length_b   1.000
_cell.length_c   1.000
_cell.angle_alpha   90.00
_cell.angle_beta   90.00
_cell.angle_gamma   90.00
#
_symmetry.space_group_name_H-M   'P 1'
#
loop_
_entity.id
_entity.type
_entity.pdbx_description
1 polymer ?
#
loop_
_entity_poly.entity_id
_entity_poly.type
_entity_poly.pdbx_seq_one_letter_code
_entity_poly.pdbx_strand_id
1 'polypeptide(L)' 'MTYDDWIYLNAGDEVVVQRLGQPPLPGQIDEINEDATIFWVLLHCGRGRIMVYEHDGSVVMRAGHS' A
#
# COMPACT_ATOMS: atom_id res chain seq x y z
N MET A 1 -13.06 -10.89 1.63
CA MET A 1 -11.92 -10.01 1.30
C MET A 1 -12.28 -8.66 1.88
N THR A 2 -11.83 -8.40 3.10
CA THR A 2 -12.06 -7.10 3.73
C THR A 2 -11.29 -6.09 2.91
N TYR A 3 -12.03 -5.17 2.31
CA TYR A 3 -11.50 -3.94 1.77
C TYR A 3 -11.10 -3.15 3.02
N ASP A 4 -9.91 -3.44 3.57
CA ASP A 4 -9.41 -2.71 4.73
C ASP A 4 -9.33 -1.24 4.30
N ASP A 5 -10.22 -0.42 4.87
CA ASP A 5 -10.30 0.99 4.54
C ASP A 5 -8.91 1.60 4.79
N TRP A 6 -8.42 2.34 3.81
CA TRP A 6 -7.07 2.95 3.82
C TRP A 6 -6.80 3.70 5.13
N ILE A 7 -7.84 4.23 5.77
CA ILE A 7 -7.82 4.89 7.10
C ILE A 7 -7.24 4.04 8.25
N TYR A 8 -7.16 2.71 8.13
CA TYR A 8 -6.60 1.84 9.17
C TYR A 8 -5.15 1.46 8.93
N LEU A 9 -4.57 1.87 7.80
CA LEU A 9 -3.17 1.63 7.47
C LEU A 9 -2.30 2.73 8.05
N ASN A 10 -1.16 2.33 8.60
CA ASN A 10 -0.20 3.22 9.26
C ASN A 10 1.18 3.09 8.62
N ALA A 11 1.99 4.14 8.76
CA ALA A 11 3.40 4.04 8.44
C ALA A 11 4.05 2.90 9.25
N GLY A 12 4.80 2.06 8.57
CA GLY A 12 5.39 0.83 9.09
C GLY A 12 4.57 -0.44 8.82
N ASP A 13 3.32 -0.35 8.39
CA ASP A 13 2.51 -1.54 8.07
C ASP A 13 3.06 -2.26 6.83
N GLU A 14 3.19 -3.58 6.93
CA GLU A 14 3.46 -4.46 5.79
C GLU A 14 2.19 -4.58 4.94
N VAL A 15 2.33 -4.34 3.64
CA VAL A 15 1.21 -4.29 2.69
C VAL A 15 1.55 -5.01 1.39
N VAL A 16 0.51 -5.35 0.65
CA VAL A 16 0.56 -5.79 -0.74
C VAL A 16 -0.18 -4.76 -1.58
N VAL A 17 0.54 -4.15 -2.53
CA VAL A 17 0.00 -3.18 -3.47
C VAL A 17 -0.32 -3.88 -4.78
N GLN A 18 -1.57 -3.76 -5.21
CA GLN A 18 -2.07 -4.31 -6.47
C GLN A 18 -2.51 -3.15 -7.37
N ARG A 19 -1.72 -2.84 -8.40
CA ARG A 19 -2.08 -1.87 -9.44
C ARG A 19 -2.83 -2.56 -10.58
N LEU A 20 -3.65 -1.81 -11.31
CA LEU A 20 -4.40 -2.33 -12.45
C LEU A 20 -3.44 -2.91 -13.51
N GLY A 21 -3.62 -4.19 -13.86
CA GLY A 21 -2.83 -4.87 -14.89
C GLY A 21 -1.38 -5.18 -14.51
N GLN A 22 -1.00 -5.06 -13.23
CA GLN A 22 0.32 -5.46 -12.72
C GLN A 22 0.18 -6.67 -11.79
N PRO A 23 1.26 -7.41 -11.48
CA PRO A 23 1.22 -8.38 -10.38
C PRO A 23 1.17 -7.65 -9.02
N PRO A 24 0.66 -8.30 -7.96
CA PRO A 24 0.69 -7.75 -6.62
C PRO A 24 2.15 -7.65 -6.14
N LEU A 25 2.49 -6.52 -5.53
CA LEU A 25 3.83 -6.21 -5.06
C LEU A 25 3.84 -6.04 -3.55
N PRO A 26 4.60 -6.85 -2.80
CA PRO A 26 4.73 -6.67 -1.37
C PRO A 26 5.63 -5.47 -1.07
N GLY A 27 5.32 -4.75 0.00
CA GLY A 27 6.08 -3.61 0.48
C GLY A 27 5.68 -3.19 1.89
N GLN A 28 6.26 -2.10 2.35
CA GLN A 28 5.95 -1.48 3.63
C GLN A 28 5.50 -0.04 3.39
N ILE A 29 4.49 0.43 4.12
CA ILE A 29 4.14 1.85 4.10
C ILE A 29 5.27 2.62 4.78
N ASP A 30 5.92 3.48 4.02
CA ASP A 30 7.00 4.35 4.48
C ASP A 30 6.44 5.67 5.02
N GLU A 31 5.45 6.24 4.33
CA GLU A 31 4.84 7.51 4.70
C GLU A 31 3.39 7.59 4.22
N ILE A 32 2.59 8.38 4.95
CA ILE A 32 1.20 8.67 4.66
C ILE A 32 1.03 10.19 4.68
N ASN A 33 0.32 10.77 3.71
CA ASN A 33 0.00 12.19 3.77
C ASN A 33 -1.02 12.51 4.87
N GLU A 34 -1.16 13.78 5.24
CA GLU A 34 -2.03 14.21 6.36
C GLU A 34 -3.48 13.73 6.23
N ASP A 35 -4.00 13.63 5.00
CA ASP A 35 -5.38 13.22 4.71
C ASP A 35 -5.55 11.71 4.44
N ALA A 36 -4.48 10.90 4.56
CA ALA A 36 -4.47 9.45 4.32
C ALA A 36 -4.95 9.00 2.91
N THR A 37 -4.87 9.89 1.91
CA THR A 37 -5.25 9.62 0.52
C THR A 37 -4.06 9.16 -0.35
N ILE A 38 -2.83 9.41 0.12
CA ILE A 38 -1.58 9.05 -0.55
C ILE A 38 -0.73 8.24 0.40
N PHE A 39 -0.32 7.05 -0.06
CA PHE A 39 0.67 6.23 0.61
C PHE A 39 1.94 6.17 -0.22
N TRP A 40 3.07 6.37 0.43
CA TRP A 40 4.35 5.96 -0.10
C TRP A 40 4.68 4.58 0.42
N VAL A 41 4.86 3.64 -0.50
CA VAL A 41 5.17 2.25 -0.18
C VAL A 41 6.58 1.95 -0.65
N LEU A 42 7.44 1.54 0.27
CA LEU A 42 8.74 0.98 -0.06
C LEU A 42 8.54 -0.48 -0.48
N LEU A 43 8.78 -0.78 -1.74
CA LEU A 43 8.62 -2.13 -2.26
C LEU A 43 9.80 -3.01 -1.85
N HIS A 44 9.48 -4.25 -1.47
CA HIS A 44 10.48 -5.25 -1.14
C HIS A 44 11.34 -5.63 -2.36
N CYS A 45 12.47 -6.29 -2.09
CA CYS A 45 13.44 -6.75 -3.11
C CYS A 45 14.07 -5.62 -3.94
N GLY A 46 14.29 -4.43 -3.35
CA GLY A 46 15.03 -3.34 -3.99
C GLY A 46 14.28 -2.67 -5.14
N ARG A 47 12.95 -2.79 -5.19
CA ARG A 47 12.11 -2.21 -6.26
C ARG A 47 11.81 -0.72 -6.05
N GLY A 48 12.43 -0.10 -5.05
CA GLY A 48 12.31 1.33 -4.76
C GLY A 48 11.01 1.69 -4.05
N ARG A 49 10.73 3.00 -4.01
CA ARG A 49 9.54 3.59 -3.38
C ARG A 49 8.52 3.91 -4.46
N ILE A 50 7.26 3.55 -4.23
CA ILE A 50 6.15 3.92 -5.09
C ILE A 50 5.17 4.81 -4.33
N MET A 51 4.51 5.70 -5.05
CA MET A 51 3.37 6.45 -4.54
C MET A 51 2.09 5.76 -4.99
N VAL A 52 1.13 5.59 -4.08
CA VAL A 52 -0.18 5.00 -4.33
C VAL A 52 -1.23 6.02 -3.90
N TYR A 53 -2.19 6.28 -4.78
CA TYR A 53 -3.28 7.21 -4.54
C TYR A 53 -4.60 6.45 -4.52
N GLU A 54 -5.47 6.76 -3.56
CA GLU A 54 -6.74 6.05 -3.35
C GLU A 54 -7.60 5.98 -4.63
N HIS A 55 -7.64 7.06 -5.40
CA HIS A 55 -8.49 7.14 -6.60
C HIS A 55 -7.82 6.66 -7.90
N ASP A 56 -6.59 6.13 -7.86
CA ASP A 56 -5.90 5.58 -9.04
C ASP A 56 -6.38 4.15 -9.40
N GLY A 57 -7.33 3.59 -8.64
CA GLY A 57 -7.77 2.20 -8.80
C GLY A 57 -6.74 1.18 -8.31
N SER A 58 -5.73 1.64 -7.57
CA SER A 58 -4.79 0.81 -6.86
C SER A 58 -5.44 0.26 -5.58
N VAL A 59 -5.14 -1.00 -5.26
CA VAL A 59 -5.60 -1.64 -4.01
C VAL A 59 -4.40 -1.85 -3.10
N VAL A 60 -4.51 -1.43 -1.85
CA VAL A 60 -3.51 -1.67 -0.80
C VAL A 60 -4.15 -2.55 0.26
N MET A 61 -3.55 -3.71 0.51
CA MET A 61 -4.04 -4.69 1.50
C MET A 61 -2.96 -4.93 2.53
N ARG A 62 -3.31 -4.94 3.82
CA ARG A 62 -2.35 -5.34 4.86
C ARG A 62 -1.91 -6.78 4.61
N ALA A 63 -0.59 -7.01 4.61
CA ALA A 63 -0.04 -8.36 4.57
C ALA A 63 -0.39 -9.02 5.90
N GLY A 64 -1.40 -9.89 5.88
CA GLY A 64 -1.89 -10.55 7.09
C GLY A 64 -0.78 -11.34 7.78
N HIS A 65 -0.52 -10.98 9.05
CA HIS A 65 -0.07 -11.96 10.04
C HIS A 65 -1.19 -12.98 10.17
N SER A 66 -0.94 -14.21 9.74
CA SER A 66 -1.76 -15.39 9.99
C SER A 66 -1.97 -15.64 11.47
#